data_AF-A0A1V3NJ76-F1
#
_entry.id   AF-A0A1V3NJ76-F1
#
_cell.length_a   1.000
_cell.length_b   1.000
_cell.length_c   1.000
_cell.angle_alpha   90.00
_cell.angle_beta   90.00
_cell.angle_gamma   90.00
#
_symmetry.space_group_name_H-M   'P 1'
#
loop_
_entity.id
_entity.type
_entity.pdbx_description
1 polymer ?
#
loop_
_entity_poly.entity_id
_entity_poly.type
_entity_poly.pdbx_seq_one_letter_code
_entity_poly.pdbx_strand_id
1 'polypeptide(L)' 'MSDIENREPDEGQEEEIERIPAMQHLLDNPFLLLFIGIAMPTVFYIVWGIMEIISIPMAQ' A
#
# COMPACT_ATOMS: atom_id res chain seq x y z
N MET A 1 -40.95 -16.80 -39.81
CA MET A 1 -39.58 -16.55 -40.30
C MET A 1 -39.09 -15.24 -39.66
N SER A 2 -39.01 -14.99 -38.35
CA SER A 2 -38.74 -15.77 -37.11
C SER A 2 -37.30 -16.23 -36.88
N ASP A 3 -36.32 -15.74 -37.63
CA ASP A 3 -34.93 -16.23 -37.51
C ASP A 3 -33.91 -15.17 -37.05
N ILE A 4 -34.37 -14.08 -36.43
CA ILE A 4 -33.50 -13.13 -35.70
C ILE A 4 -34.10 -12.84 -34.32
N GLU A 5 -34.48 -13.90 -33.61
CA GLU A 5 -34.81 -13.87 -32.18
C GLU A 5 -33.90 -14.87 -31.47
N ASN A 6 -32.60 -14.57 -31.47
CA ASN A 6 -31.62 -15.36 -30.71
C ASN A 6 -30.34 -14.54 -30.45
N ARG A 7 -30.50 -13.36 -29.85
CA ARG A 7 -29.39 -12.59 -29.29
C ARG A 7 -29.78 -11.99 -27.94
N GLU A 8 -29.91 -12.86 -26.95
CA GLU A 8 -29.77 -12.51 -25.55
C GLU A 8 -29.05 -13.68 -24.84
N PRO A 9 -28.22 -13.44 -23.82
CA PRO A 9 -27.70 -12.18 -23.32
C PRO A 9 -26.16 -12.11 -23.49
N ASP A 10 -25.60 -10.91 -23.65
CA ASP A 10 -24.16 -10.69 -23.39
C ASP A 10 -23.95 -10.68 -21.87
N GLU A 11 -24.19 -11.82 -21.21
CA GLU A 11 -23.84 -12.09 -19.79
C GLU A 11 -22.37 -12.51 -19.68
N GLY A 12 -21.48 -11.77 -20.32
CA GLY A 12 -20.06 -12.13 -20.41
C GLY A 12 -19.09 -11.10 -19.87
N GLN A 13 -19.58 -9.94 -19.46
CA GLN A 13 -18.73 -8.86 -18.95
C GLN A 13 -19.25 -8.42 -17.60
N GLU A 14 -19.34 -9.38 -16.68
CA GLU A 14 -18.88 -9.06 -15.33
C GLU A 14 -17.48 -8.52 -15.53
N GLU A 15 -17.35 -7.19 -15.53
CA GLU A 15 -16.08 -6.53 -15.29
C GLU A 15 -15.57 -7.18 -14.02
N GLU A 16 -14.70 -8.19 -14.17
CA GLU A 16 -13.79 -8.59 -13.12
C GLU A 16 -13.05 -7.30 -12.83
N ILE A 17 -13.58 -6.56 -11.87
CA ILE A 17 -12.84 -5.57 -11.12
C ILE A 17 -11.77 -6.43 -10.48
N GLU A 18 -10.69 -6.67 -11.24
CA GLU A 18 -9.47 -7.31 -10.77
C GLU A 18 -9.15 -6.53 -9.51
N ARG A 19 -9.43 -7.14 -8.36
CA ARG A 19 -9.19 -6.52 -7.08
C ARG A 19 -7.69 -6.39 -6.99
N ILE A 20 -7.19 -5.23 -7.40
CA ILE A 20 -5.77 -4.93 -7.38
C ILE A 20 -5.31 -5.20 -5.95
N PRO A 21 -4.42 -6.19 -5.74
CA PRO A 21 -4.09 -6.63 -4.40
C PRO A 21 -3.45 -5.47 -3.64
N ALA A 22 -3.84 -5.27 -2.38
CA ALA A 22 -3.44 -4.10 -1.59
C ALA A 22 -1.91 -3.93 -1.46
N MET A 23 -1.17 -5.04 -1.52
CA MET A 23 0.29 -5.03 -1.54
C MET A 23 0.86 -4.42 -2.82
N GLN A 24 0.18 -4.61 -3.95
CA GLN A 24 0.59 -4.08 -5.25
C GLN A 24 0.40 -2.56 -5.29
N HIS A 25 -0.74 -2.06 -4.80
CA HIS A 25 -0.93 -0.63 -4.60
C HIS A 25 0.10 0.02 -3.68
N LEU A 26 0.58 -0.67 -2.64
CA LEU A 26 1.62 -0.15 -1.76
C LEU A 26 2.96 0.03 -2.50
N LEU A 27 3.30 -0.91 -3.40
CA LEU A 27 4.53 -0.91 -4.18
C LEU A 27 4.45 -0.02 -5.45
N ASP A 28 3.26 0.16 -6.01
CA ASP A 28 3.00 0.97 -7.22
C ASP A 28 3.02 2.48 -6.94
N ASN A 29 2.93 2.89 -5.67
CA ASN A 29 2.96 4.28 -5.25
C ASN A 29 4.40 4.71 -4.85
N PRO A 30 5.13 5.43 -5.70
CA PRO A 30 6.52 5.81 -5.42
C PRO A 30 6.67 6.66 -4.15
N PHE A 31 5.65 7.44 -3.79
CA PHE A 31 5.63 8.22 -2.56
C PHE A 31 5.48 7.37 -1.30
N LEU A 32 4.72 6.26 -1.35
CA LEU A 32 4.61 5.33 -0.22
C LEU A 32 5.92 4.58 -0.02
N LEU A 33 6.57 4.17 -1.11
CA LEU A 33 7.91 3.60 -1.07
C LEU A 33 8.94 4.58 -0.50
N LEU A 34 8.91 5.84 -0.93
CA LEU A 34 9.79 6.90 -0.42
C LEU A 34 9.52 7.19 1.05
N PHE A 35 8.25 7.26 1.44
CA PHE A 35 7.84 7.46 2.82
C PHE A 35 8.37 6.35 3.72
N ILE A 36 8.14 5.08 3.37
CA ILE A 36 8.65 3.95 4.17
C ILE A 36 10.18 3.94 4.18
N GLY A 37 10.82 4.23 3.05
CA GLY A 37 12.28 4.26 2.92
C GLY A 37 12.96 5.31 3.81
N ILE A 38 12.34 6.47 4.01
CA ILE A 38 12.87 7.53 4.88
C ILE A 38 12.33 7.40 6.31
N ALA A 39 11.06 7.04 6.48
CA ALA A 39 10.42 6.94 7.79
C ALA A 39 11.04 5.83 8.62
N MET A 40 11.37 4.67 8.04
CA MET A 40 12.03 3.56 8.77
C MET A 40 13.32 4.01 9.47
N PRO A 41 14.36 4.50 8.77
CA PRO A 41 15.57 4.96 9.44
C PRO A 41 15.31 6.17 10.34
N THR A 42 14.44 7.10 9.94
CA THR A 42 14.14 8.29 10.74
C THR A 42 13.56 7.93 12.11
N VAL A 43 12.51 7.11 12.16
CA VAL A 43 11.90 6.66 13.40
C VAL A 43 12.90 5.87 14.24
N PHE A 44 13.68 5.00 13.59
CA PHE A 44 14.71 4.21 14.28
C PHE A 44 15.76 5.10 14.95
N TYR A 45 16.30 6.11 14.23
CA TYR A 45 17.25 7.07 14.78
C TYR A 45 16.66 7.95 15.87
N ILE A 46 15.38 8.35 15.76
CA ILE A 46 14.70 9.12 16.80
C ILE A 46 14.59 8.29 18.07
N VAL A 47 14.06 7.06 17.97
CA VAL A 47 13.89 6.18 19.13
C VAL A 47 15.23 5.86 19.76
N TRP A 48 16.24 5.54 18.95
CA TRP A 48 17.61 5.36 19.44
C TRP A 48 18.10 6.62 20.14
N GLY A 49 18.03 7.79 19.50
CA GLY A 49 18.50 9.04 20.07
C GLY A 49 17.81 9.39 21.40
N ILE A 50 16.51 9.11 21.53
CA ILE A 50 15.79 9.27 22.79
C ILE A 50 16.34 8.31 23.85
N MET A 51 16.52 7.03 23.50
CA MET A 51 17.11 6.02 24.40
C MET A 51 18.52 6.42 24.85
N GLU A 52 19.32 6.99 23.96
CA GLU A 52 20.65 7.53 24.28
C GLU A 52 20.55 8.66 25.31
N ILE A 53 19.69 9.65 25.06
CA ILE A 53 19.53 10.83 25.92
C ILE A 53 19.08 10.44 27.33
N ILE A 54 18.11 9.53 27.48
CA ILE A 54 17.62 9.10 28.80
C ILE A 54 18.65 8.27 29.56
N SER A 55 19.58 7.62 28.85
CA SER A 55 20.62 6.77 29.44
C SER A 55 21.82 7.57 29.91
N ILE A 56 21.97 8.83 29.48
CA ILE A 56 23.01 9.71 30.00
C ILE A 56 22.67 10.04 31.46
N PRO A 57 23.50 9.60 32.43
CA PRO A 57 23.30 9.97 33.81
C PRO A 57 23.47 11.50 33.90
N MET A 58 22.46 12.18 34.44
CA MET A 58 22.57 13.59 34.79
C MET A 58 23.72 13.70 35.79
N ALA A 59 24.85 14.25 35.35
CA ALA A 59 26.02 14.42 36.21
C ALA A 59 25.57 15.20 37.45
N GLN A 60 25.69 14.53 38.60
CA GLN A 60 25.32 15.04 39.91
C GLN A 60 26.36 16.04 40.41
#